data_AF-A0A094IG14-F1
#
_entry.id   AF-A0A094IG14-F1
#
_cell.length_a   1.000
_cell.length_b   1.000
_cell.length_c   1.000
_cell.angle_alpha   90.00
_cell.angle_beta   90.00
_cell.angle_gamma   90.00
#
_symmetry.space_group_name_H-M   'P 1'
#
loop_
_entity.id
_entity.type
_entity.pdbx_description
1 polymer ?
#
loop_
_entity_poly.entity_id
_entity_poly.type
_entity_poly.pdbx_seq_one_letter_code
_entity_poly.pdbx_strand_id
1 'polypeptide(L)'
;MLSRKVRGKGRGLWEEPGNFNSHLSALTWVAQLVIFDYACFHEQDDEDQIPVFLARICKKFFQQLAETPFGHILQWRLYLFKVGKAAIAKHQARWSLDGQTVEYRGIELQMTQVSQLVLSEYQKAHSLLWDELLFGAKDLIPMESWRLKDDLDLEDFGGSWLSHPSNSEFLNGAELALFRRIQGNPKLRAMFLTTAADGSVALCPKAMKIYEAHAQDFLKPVLVLAHVAPGPPLRASELLLVMWRNTARQRHMLMWEKLVMLYVQYWPARYAYTLLLWYKILVVGDLDDSRIAYEVYLKIP
;
A
#
# COMPACT_ATOMS: atom_id res chain seq x y z
N MET A 1 28.82 -21.07 -20.42
CA MET A 1 28.50 -22.45 -19.97
C MET A 1 27.00 -22.59 -19.82
N LEU A 2 26.47 -23.72 -20.26
CA LEU A 2 25.07 -24.08 -20.57
C LEU A 2 23.97 -23.48 -19.67
N SER A 3 23.06 -22.74 -20.31
CA SER A 3 21.75 -22.35 -19.78
C SER A 3 20.86 -23.59 -19.60
N ARG A 4 20.61 -23.98 -18.35
CA ARG A 4 19.54 -24.94 -18.01
C ARG A 4 18.21 -24.18 -17.89
N LYS A 5 17.49 -24.09 -19.01
CA LYS A 5 16.02 -24.00 -18.98
C LYS A 5 15.49 -25.23 -18.26
N VAL A 6 15.03 -25.09 -17.02
CA VAL A 6 14.26 -26.16 -16.36
C VAL A 6 12.83 -26.10 -16.91
N ARG A 7 12.61 -26.95 -17.92
CA ARG A 7 11.29 -27.36 -18.41
C ARG A 7 10.60 -28.22 -17.33
N GLY A 8 9.32 -27.93 -17.08
CA GLY A 8 8.32 -28.90 -16.63
C GLY A 8 8.15 -29.05 -15.12
N LYS A 9 6.94 -28.73 -14.62
CA LYS A 9 6.39 -29.32 -13.39
C LYS A 9 6.12 -30.81 -13.65
N GLY A 10 7.17 -31.64 -13.63
CA GLY A 10 7.07 -33.09 -13.70
C GLY A 10 6.86 -33.68 -12.30
N ARG A 11 5.97 -34.67 -12.16
CA ARG A 11 5.87 -35.49 -10.95
C ARG A 11 7.24 -36.15 -10.70
N GLY A 12 7.76 -36.05 -9.47
CA GLY A 12 9.00 -36.72 -9.06
C GLY A 12 10.26 -35.84 -9.00
N LEU A 13 10.16 -34.52 -9.16
CA LEU A 13 11.25 -33.61 -8.83
C LEU A 13 11.23 -33.33 -7.31
N TRP A 14 12.36 -33.56 -6.64
CA TRP A 14 12.55 -33.16 -5.24
C TRP A 14 12.35 -31.65 -5.10
N GLU A 15 11.38 -31.23 -4.29
CA GLU A 15 11.16 -29.81 -4.05
C GLU A 15 12.16 -29.23 -3.05
N GLU A 16 12.40 -27.93 -3.11
CA GLU A 16 13.22 -27.26 -2.10
C GLU A 16 12.47 -27.24 -0.75
N PRO A 17 13.17 -27.34 0.39
CA PRO A 17 12.56 -27.36 1.73
C PRO A 17 11.58 -26.20 1.99
N GLY A 18 11.84 -25.03 1.39
CA GLY A 18 10.96 -23.87 1.48
C GLY A 18 9.59 -24.05 0.83
N ASN A 19 9.47 -24.90 -0.21
CA ASN A 19 8.20 -25.14 -0.90
C ASN A 19 7.27 -26.04 -0.07
N PHE A 20 7.83 -27.02 0.66
CA PHE A 20 7.06 -27.87 1.57
C PHE A 20 6.42 -27.09 2.72
N ASN A 21 7.04 -25.99 3.18
CA ASN A 21 6.42 -25.12 4.18
C ASN A 21 5.09 -24.54 3.70
N SER A 22 4.95 -24.21 2.42
CA SER A 22 3.69 -23.68 1.88
C SER A 22 2.56 -24.71 1.95
N HIS A 23 2.85 -25.97 1.64
CA HIS A 23 1.89 -27.08 1.72
C HIS A 23 1.48 -27.37 3.17
N LEU A 24 2.43 -27.40 4.11
CA LEU A 24 2.13 -27.57 5.54
C LEU A 24 1.32 -26.39 6.11
N SER A 25 1.59 -25.17 5.65
CA SER A 25 0.79 -23.99 5.99
C SER A 25 -0.65 -24.11 5.49
N ALA A 26 -0.86 -24.58 4.25
CA ALA A 26 -2.19 -24.82 3.73
C ALA A 26 -2.95 -25.89 4.55
N LEU A 27 -2.29 -27.00 4.88
CA LEU A 27 -2.87 -28.04 5.74
C LEU A 27 -3.21 -27.51 7.14
N THR A 28 -2.36 -26.65 7.71
CA THR A 28 -2.62 -26.00 9.00
C THR A 28 -3.88 -25.13 8.93
N TRP A 29 -4.03 -24.35 7.85
CA TRP A 29 -5.18 -23.47 7.69
C TRP A 29 -6.49 -24.22 7.47
N VAL A 30 -6.49 -25.25 6.61
CA VAL A 30 -7.66 -26.12 6.40
C VAL A 30 -8.10 -26.76 7.72
N ALA A 31 -7.15 -27.21 8.52
CA ALA A 31 -7.45 -27.79 9.82
C ALA A 31 -8.06 -26.82 10.82
N GLN A 32 -7.53 -25.59 10.86
CA GLN A 32 -8.08 -24.53 11.70
C GLN A 32 -9.54 -24.26 11.31
N LEU A 33 -9.84 -24.23 10.02
CA LEU A 33 -11.21 -24.08 9.54
C LEU A 33 -12.11 -25.26 9.94
N VAL A 34 -11.65 -26.50 9.74
CA VAL A 34 -12.45 -27.68 10.10
C VAL A 34 -12.71 -27.74 11.61
N ILE A 35 -11.73 -27.38 12.44
CA ILE A 35 -11.88 -27.33 13.90
C ILE A 35 -12.83 -26.20 14.31
N PHE A 36 -12.73 -25.04 13.65
CA PHE A 36 -13.61 -23.91 13.90
C PHE A 36 -15.07 -24.25 13.55
N ASP A 37 -15.29 -24.77 12.35
CA ASP A 37 -16.61 -25.24 11.89
C ASP A 37 -17.20 -26.29 12.84
N TYR A 38 -16.39 -27.28 13.24
CA TYR A 38 -16.80 -28.29 14.21
C TYR A 38 -17.15 -27.70 15.58
N ALA A 39 -16.40 -26.70 16.05
CA ALA A 39 -16.68 -26.02 17.32
C ALA A 39 -17.99 -25.20 17.24
N CYS A 40 -18.21 -24.48 16.14
CA CYS A 40 -19.46 -23.76 15.89
C CYS A 40 -20.66 -24.70 15.84
N PHE A 41 -20.51 -25.87 15.20
CA PHE A 41 -21.57 -26.88 15.15
C PHE A 41 -21.84 -27.50 16.54
N HIS A 42 -20.80 -27.81 17.31
CA HIS A 42 -20.93 -28.47 18.61
C HIS A 42 -21.50 -27.56 19.70
N GLU A 43 -21.15 -26.28 19.67
CA GLU A 43 -21.59 -25.28 20.66
C GLU A 43 -22.64 -24.32 20.06
N GLN A 44 -23.42 -24.77 19.06
CA GLN A 44 -24.40 -23.93 18.36
C GLN A 44 -25.51 -23.36 19.28
N ASP A 45 -25.74 -24.01 20.43
CA ASP A 45 -26.75 -23.61 21.40
C ASP A 45 -26.20 -22.60 22.45
N ASP A 46 -24.88 -22.43 22.53
CA ASP A 46 -24.19 -21.50 23.45
C ASP A 46 -22.86 -21.01 22.82
N GLU A 47 -22.96 -19.95 22.00
CA GLU A 47 -21.81 -19.40 21.25
C GLU A 47 -20.65 -18.94 22.17
N ASP A 48 -20.93 -18.58 23.42
CA ASP A 48 -19.91 -18.16 24.40
C ASP A 48 -18.98 -19.33 24.79
N GLN A 49 -19.39 -20.59 24.56
CA GLN A 49 -18.53 -21.76 24.77
C GLN A 49 -17.57 -22.04 23.61
N ILE A 50 -17.80 -21.47 22.42
CA ILE A 50 -16.95 -21.74 21.24
C ILE A 50 -15.47 -21.45 21.55
N PRO A 51 -15.06 -20.30 22.13
CA PRO A 51 -13.67 -20.05 22.48
C PRO A 51 -13.10 -21.05 23.51
N VAL A 52 -13.92 -21.46 24.48
CA VAL A 52 -13.53 -22.41 25.54
C VAL A 52 -13.31 -23.80 24.95
N PHE A 53 -14.21 -24.25 24.08
CA PHE A 53 -14.12 -25.51 23.35
C PHE A 53 -12.89 -25.53 22.44
N LEU A 54 -12.67 -24.47 21.66
CA LEU A 54 -11.50 -24.31 20.81
C LEU A 54 -10.21 -24.38 21.61
N ALA A 55 -10.11 -23.67 22.73
CA ALA A 55 -8.92 -23.72 23.59
C ALA A 55 -8.63 -25.14 24.07
N ARG A 56 -9.66 -25.91 24.45
CA ARG A 56 -9.55 -27.30 24.88
C ARG A 56 -9.07 -28.22 23.76
N ILE A 57 -9.68 -28.16 22.58
CA ILE A 57 -9.31 -28.98 21.41
C ILE A 57 -7.90 -28.62 20.93
N CYS A 58 -7.58 -27.33 20.83
CA CYS A 58 -6.24 -26.87 20.47
C CYS A 58 -5.18 -27.36 21.45
N LYS A 59 -5.46 -27.31 22.76
CA LYS A 59 -4.57 -27.83 23.79
C LYS A 59 -4.36 -29.34 23.69
N LYS A 60 -5.37 -30.10 23.29
CA LYS A 60 -5.29 -31.57 23.21
C LYS A 60 -4.63 -32.05 21.91
N PHE A 61 -4.97 -31.43 20.78
CA PHE A 61 -4.62 -31.97 19.46
C PHE A 61 -3.74 -31.06 18.61
N PHE A 62 -3.78 -29.76 18.84
CA PHE A 62 -3.13 -28.74 18.02
C PHE A 62 -1.88 -28.16 18.71
N GLN A 63 -1.13 -29.04 19.38
CA GLN A 63 0.13 -28.69 20.02
C GLN A 63 1.30 -29.33 19.29
N GLN A 64 2.41 -28.60 19.20
CA GLN A 64 3.63 -29.06 18.56
C GLN A 64 4.17 -30.36 19.19
N LEU A 65 4.02 -30.55 20.49
CA LEU A 65 4.54 -31.72 21.20
C LEU A 65 3.54 -32.89 21.29
N ALA A 66 2.32 -32.71 20.78
CA ALA A 66 1.33 -33.78 20.82
C ALA A 66 1.65 -34.85 19.77
N GLU A 67 1.47 -36.13 20.12
CA GLU A 67 1.59 -37.27 19.19
C GLU A 67 0.33 -37.38 18.33
N THR A 68 0.03 -36.32 17.59
CA THR A 68 -1.12 -36.23 16.69
C THR A 68 -0.65 -35.90 15.29
N PRO A 69 -1.47 -36.16 14.24
CA PRO A 69 -1.16 -35.73 12.89
C PRO A 69 -0.79 -34.23 12.81
N PHE A 70 -1.46 -33.38 13.60
CA PHE A 70 -1.16 -31.95 13.70
C PHE A 70 0.15 -31.65 14.41
N GLY A 71 0.45 -32.33 15.52
CA GLY A 71 1.73 -32.18 16.19
C GLY A 71 2.89 -32.51 15.25
N HIS A 72 2.78 -33.59 14.46
CA HIS A 72 3.76 -33.91 13.43
C HIS A 72 3.86 -32.84 12.34
N ILE A 73 2.74 -32.34 11.79
CA ILE A 73 2.75 -31.24 10.80
C ILE A 73 3.51 -30.01 11.34
N LEU A 74 3.25 -29.63 12.60
CA LEU A 74 3.90 -28.49 13.24
C LEU A 74 5.39 -28.73 13.47
N GLN A 75 5.78 -29.94 13.91
CA GLN A 75 7.19 -30.33 14.05
C GLN A 75 7.94 -30.31 12.71
N TRP A 76 7.34 -30.89 11.66
CA TRP A 76 7.90 -30.88 10.31
C TRP A 76 8.10 -29.47 9.79
N ARG A 77 7.15 -28.57 10.03
CA ARG A 77 7.27 -27.16 9.66
C ARG A 77 8.46 -26.48 10.34
N LEU A 78 8.66 -26.71 11.63
CA LEU A 78 9.81 -26.14 12.35
C LEU A 78 11.14 -26.74 11.89
N TYR A 79 11.16 -28.05 11.65
CA TYR A 79 12.33 -28.72 11.10
C TYR A 79 12.68 -28.15 9.72
N LEU A 80 11.72 -28.05 8.80
CA LEU A 80 11.90 -27.47 7.47
C LEU A 80 12.32 -25.99 7.53
N PHE A 81 11.82 -25.23 8.50
CA PHE A 81 12.26 -23.86 8.73
C PHE A 81 13.72 -23.78 9.17
N LYS A 82 14.15 -24.68 10.07
CA LYS A 82 15.55 -24.80 10.51
C LYS A 82 16.46 -25.21 9.34
N VAL A 83 16.06 -26.21 8.57
CA VAL A 83 16.77 -26.66 7.36
C VAL A 83 16.84 -25.55 6.33
N GLY A 84 15.74 -24.83 6.09
CA GLY A 84 15.68 -23.71 5.15
C GLY A 84 16.60 -22.54 5.53
N LYS A 85 16.74 -22.24 6.82
CA LYS A 85 17.70 -21.23 7.31
C LYS A 85 19.16 -21.67 7.21
N ALA A 86 19.44 -22.96 7.36
CA ALA A 86 20.79 -23.51 7.30
C ALA A 86 21.26 -23.83 5.87
N ALA A 87 20.33 -24.00 4.93
CA ALA A 87 20.65 -24.17 3.52
C ALA A 87 21.34 -22.90 2.98
N ILE A 88 22.36 -23.06 2.13
CA ILE A 88 22.97 -21.94 1.40
C ILE A 88 21.85 -21.28 0.60
N ALA A 89 21.44 -20.10 1.03
CA ALA A 89 20.37 -19.37 0.38
C ALA A 89 20.81 -19.02 -1.03
N LYS A 90 20.21 -19.69 -2.01
CA LYS A 90 20.36 -19.33 -3.41
C LYS A 90 19.70 -17.96 -3.61
N HIS A 91 20.25 -17.17 -4.52
CA HIS A 91 19.74 -15.82 -4.82
C HIS A 91 19.87 -14.83 -3.66
N GLN A 92 20.93 -14.89 -2.85
CA GLN A 92 21.21 -13.78 -1.94
C GLN A 92 21.69 -12.55 -2.73
N ALA A 93 21.20 -11.38 -2.31
CA ALA A 93 21.80 -10.13 -2.70
C ALA A 93 23.18 -10.02 -2.04
N ARG A 94 24.20 -9.67 -2.83
CA ARG A 94 25.58 -9.51 -2.35
C ARG A 94 25.97 -8.06 -2.45
N TRP A 95 26.52 -7.54 -1.37
CA TRP A 95 27.11 -6.20 -1.36
C TRP A 95 28.56 -6.27 -1.79
N SER A 96 29.00 -5.32 -2.60
CA SER A 96 30.41 -5.02 -2.76
C SER A 96 31.03 -4.58 -1.44
N LEU A 97 32.35 -4.74 -1.30
CA LEU A 97 33.09 -4.40 -0.08
C LEU A 97 32.98 -2.92 0.30
N ASP A 98 32.83 -2.04 -0.69
CA ASP A 98 32.66 -0.60 -0.53
C ASP A 98 31.20 -0.18 -0.25
N GLY A 99 30.25 -1.14 -0.27
CA GLY A 99 28.83 -0.90 -0.08
C GLY A 99 28.16 -0.12 -1.21
N GLN A 100 28.81 0.08 -2.36
CA GLN A 100 28.26 0.87 -3.46
C GLN A 100 27.45 0.05 -4.46
N THR A 101 27.64 -1.26 -4.53
CA THR A 101 26.98 -2.12 -5.51
C THR A 101 26.30 -3.30 -4.84
N VAL A 102 25.07 -3.59 -5.25
CA VAL A 102 24.32 -4.79 -4.89
C VAL A 102 24.17 -5.68 -6.10
N GLU A 103 24.67 -6.91 -6.03
CA GLU A 103 24.45 -7.94 -7.05
C GLU A 103 23.31 -8.86 -6.61
N TYR A 104 22.28 -9.00 -7.43
CA TYR A 104 21.21 -9.97 -7.23
C TYR A 104 20.88 -10.68 -8.54
N ARG A 105 21.03 -12.01 -8.57
CA ARG A 105 20.75 -12.86 -9.75
C ARG A 105 21.48 -12.40 -11.02
N GLY A 106 22.72 -11.94 -10.89
CA GLY A 106 23.53 -11.44 -12.01
C GLY A 106 23.13 -10.04 -12.50
N ILE A 107 22.25 -9.35 -11.78
CA ILE A 107 21.95 -7.93 -11.99
C ILE A 107 22.72 -7.16 -10.94
N GLU A 108 23.57 -6.24 -11.39
CA GLU A 108 24.28 -5.30 -10.53
C GLU A 108 23.51 -3.99 -10.46
N LEU A 109 23.33 -3.48 -9.25
CA LEU A 109 22.68 -2.21 -8.97
C LEU A 109 23.64 -1.34 -8.15
N GLN A 110 24.02 -0.20 -8.72
CA GLN A 110 24.80 0.82 -8.02
C GLN A 110 23.89 1.68 -7.13
N MET A 111 24.36 2.07 -5.95
CA MET A 111 23.61 2.96 -5.06
C MET A 111 23.32 4.32 -5.71
N THR A 112 24.19 4.79 -6.62
CA THR A 112 23.94 5.99 -7.44
C THR A 112 22.73 5.82 -8.36
N GLN A 113 22.47 4.62 -8.88
CA GLN A 113 21.30 4.33 -9.71
C GLN A 113 20.01 4.34 -8.88
N VAL A 114 20.08 3.95 -7.60
CA VAL A 114 18.94 4.08 -6.67
C VAL A 114 18.59 5.56 -6.45
N SER A 115 19.60 6.41 -6.19
CA SER A 115 19.37 7.85 -6.06
C SER A 115 18.83 8.48 -7.35
N GLN A 116 19.34 8.05 -8.51
CA GLN A 116 18.84 8.50 -9.82
C GLN A 116 17.39 8.06 -10.05
N LEU A 117 17.02 6.85 -9.66
CA LEU A 117 15.63 6.37 -9.73
C LEU A 117 14.71 7.24 -8.88
N VAL A 118 15.08 7.53 -7.62
CA VAL A 118 14.27 8.40 -6.76
C VAL A 118 14.11 9.79 -7.38
N LEU A 119 15.17 10.36 -7.93
CA LEU A 119 15.10 11.66 -8.60
C LEU A 119 14.22 11.61 -9.87
N SER A 120 14.35 10.57 -10.70
CA SER A 120 13.58 10.45 -11.94
C SER A 120 12.09 10.24 -11.67
N GLU A 121 11.75 9.38 -10.71
CA GLU A 121 10.36 9.17 -10.32
C GLU A 121 9.78 10.44 -9.67
N TYR A 122 10.57 11.19 -8.92
CA TYR A 122 10.15 12.49 -8.41
C TYR A 122 9.80 13.46 -9.53
N GLN A 123 10.71 13.68 -10.48
CA GLN A 123 10.49 14.60 -11.59
C GLN A 123 9.26 14.22 -12.39
N LYS A 124 9.05 12.91 -12.61
CA LYS A 124 7.88 12.37 -13.29
C LYS A 124 6.58 12.61 -12.52
N ALA A 125 6.56 12.32 -11.21
CA ALA A 125 5.41 12.59 -10.36
C ALA A 125 5.07 14.09 -10.35
N HIS A 126 6.08 14.95 -10.22
CA HIS A 126 5.91 16.40 -10.22
C HIS A 126 5.32 16.91 -11.54
N SER A 127 5.84 16.47 -12.70
CA SER A 127 5.31 16.88 -14.00
C SER A 127 3.88 16.39 -14.23
N LEU A 128 3.59 15.11 -13.98
CA LEU A 128 2.23 14.58 -14.14
C LEU A 128 1.22 15.33 -13.28
N LEU A 129 1.60 15.63 -12.05
CA LEU A 129 0.76 16.36 -11.13
C LEU A 129 0.55 17.80 -11.59
N TRP A 130 1.64 18.55 -11.80
CA TRP A 130 1.55 19.96 -12.09
C TRP A 130 0.97 20.24 -13.49
N ASP A 131 1.45 19.51 -14.50
CA ASP A 131 1.11 19.78 -15.89
C ASP A 131 -0.22 19.14 -16.27
N GLU A 132 -0.46 17.88 -15.87
CA GLU A 132 -1.66 17.13 -16.30
C GLU A 132 -2.82 17.22 -15.31
N LEU A 133 -2.58 17.01 -14.00
CA LEU A 133 -3.66 17.00 -13.00
C LEU A 133 -4.06 18.41 -12.54
N LEU A 134 -3.10 19.32 -12.42
CA LEU A 134 -3.32 20.70 -11.99
C LEU A 134 -3.42 21.69 -13.15
N PHE A 135 -3.29 21.22 -14.40
CA PHE A 135 -3.37 22.03 -15.62
C PHE A 135 -2.44 23.27 -15.61
N GLY A 136 -1.26 23.11 -15.00
CA GLY A 136 -0.25 24.14 -14.81
C GLY A 136 -0.74 25.37 -14.04
N ALA A 137 -1.74 25.21 -13.17
CA ALA A 137 -2.37 26.32 -12.46
C ALA A 137 -1.44 26.91 -11.39
N LYS A 138 -1.01 28.16 -11.58
CA LYS A 138 -0.11 28.87 -10.67
C LYS A 138 -0.82 29.57 -9.51
N ASP A 139 -2.13 29.68 -9.62
CA ASP A 139 -3.04 30.38 -8.72
C ASP A 139 -3.69 29.47 -7.67
N LEU A 140 -3.43 28.16 -7.72
CA LEU A 140 -3.85 27.24 -6.68
C LEU A 140 -3.07 27.50 -5.39
N ILE A 141 -3.79 27.59 -4.27
CA ILE A 141 -3.17 27.76 -2.95
C ILE A 141 -2.34 26.53 -2.64
N PRO A 142 -1.05 26.70 -2.34
CA PRO A 142 -0.23 25.62 -1.84
C PRO A 142 -0.75 25.03 -0.52
N MET A 143 -1.25 23.79 -0.54
CA MET A 143 -1.39 22.96 0.66
C MET A 143 -0.02 22.46 1.12
N GLU A 144 0.62 23.24 1.98
CA GLU A 144 1.93 22.92 2.52
C GLU A 144 1.79 22.10 3.80
N SER A 145 2.46 20.95 3.86
CA SER A 145 2.37 20.01 4.98
C SER A 145 2.69 20.63 6.34
N TRP A 146 3.54 21.68 6.36
CA TRP A 146 3.92 22.40 7.57
C TRP A 146 2.86 23.39 8.09
N ARG A 147 1.86 23.73 7.26
CA ARG A 147 0.74 24.61 7.62
C ARG A 147 -0.51 23.84 8.03
N LEU A 148 -0.60 22.59 7.62
CA LEU A 148 -1.71 21.70 7.94
C LEU A 148 -1.55 21.13 9.35
N LYS A 149 -2.66 21.12 10.09
CA LYS A 149 -2.79 20.42 11.37
C LYS A 149 -3.58 19.15 11.19
N ASP A 150 -3.25 18.13 11.97
CA ASP A 150 -4.01 16.89 12.01
C ASP A 150 -4.21 16.45 13.45
N ASP A 151 -5.35 15.82 13.68
CA ASP A 151 -5.70 15.18 14.94
C ASP A 151 -5.46 13.68 14.79
N LEU A 152 -4.41 13.19 15.44
CA LEU A 152 -3.98 11.79 15.35
C LEU A 152 -4.95 10.85 16.09
N ASP A 153 -5.73 11.39 17.03
CA ASP A 153 -6.69 10.65 17.84
C ASP A 153 -8.11 10.72 17.25
N LEU A 154 -8.28 11.36 16.07
CA LEU A 154 -9.57 11.45 15.40
C LEU A 154 -10.04 10.08 14.91
N GLU A 155 -11.14 9.60 15.48
CA GLU A 155 -11.77 8.31 15.14
C GLU A 155 -13.03 8.44 14.28
N ASP A 156 -13.57 9.65 14.11
CA ASP A 156 -14.83 9.88 13.41
C ASP A 156 -14.81 9.34 11.98
N PHE A 157 -15.93 8.73 11.56
CA PHE A 157 -16.11 8.27 10.19
C PHE A 157 -15.96 9.45 9.23
N GLY A 158 -15.07 9.29 8.25
CA GLY A 158 -14.76 10.35 7.31
C GLY A 158 -13.76 11.40 7.81
N GLY A 159 -13.22 11.27 9.02
CA GLY A 159 -12.22 12.17 9.58
C GLY A 159 -10.86 12.12 8.86
N SER A 160 -10.24 13.28 8.66
CA SER A 160 -8.87 13.46 8.14
C SER A 160 -8.32 14.84 8.51
N TRP A 161 -7.09 15.17 8.11
CA TRP A 161 -6.58 16.54 8.22
C TRP A 161 -7.43 17.55 7.43
N LEU A 162 -8.21 17.10 6.43
CA LEU A 162 -9.14 17.98 5.69
C LEU A 162 -10.31 18.46 6.54
N SER A 163 -10.67 17.75 7.61
CA SER A 163 -11.75 18.17 8.52
C SER A 163 -11.24 19.01 9.70
N HIS A 164 -9.93 19.23 9.84
CA HIS A 164 -9.38 19.97 10.97
C HIS A 164 -9.73 21.48 10.87
N PRO A 165 -10.37 22.11 11.88
CA PRO A 165 -10.85 23.49 11.79
C PRO A 165 -9.77 24.53 11.45
N SER A 166 -8.55 24.34 11.96
CA SER A 166 -7.41 25.22 11.66
C SER A 166 -6.93 25.18 10.20
N ASN A 167 -7.38 24.22 9.40
CA ASN A 167 -6.99 24.10 8.00
C ASN A 167 -7.98 24.79 7.05
N SER A 168 -9.07 25.36 7.57
CA SER A 168 -10.14 25.99 6.78
C SER A 168 -9.64 27.09 5.83
N GLU A 169 -8.62 27.87 6.23
CA GLU A 169 -7.99 28.90 5.37
C GLU A 169 -7.41 28.30 4.08
N PHE A 170 -6.87 27.08 4.13
CA PHE A 170 -6.25 26.39 2.99
C PHE A 170 -7.26 25.63 2.14
N LEU A 171 -8.34 25.17 2.77
CA LEU A 171 -9.30 24.26 2.17
C LEU A 171 -10.50 24.99 1.57
N ASN A 172 -10.80 26.20 2.03
CA ASN A 172 -11.95 26.96 1.55
C ASN A 172 -11.88 27.17 0.02
N GLY A 173 -12.79 26.52 -0.69
CA GLY A 173 -12.87 26.56 -2.14
C GLY A 173 -11.81 25.74 -2.88
N ALA A 174 -10.96 24.99 -2.18
CA ALA A 174 -10.00 24.07 -2.79
C ALA A 174 -10.72 22.95 -3.57
N GLU A 175 -11.85 22.46 -3.06
CA GLU A 175 -12.70 21.44 -3.70
C GLU A 175 -13.22 21.83 -5.09
N LEU A 176 -13.35 23.13 -5.35
CA LEU A 176 -13.83 23.68 -6.62
C LEU A 176 -12.69 24.29 -7.44
N ALA A 177 -11.45 24.23 -6.98
CA ALA A 177 -10.35 24.98 -7.57
C ALA A 177 -10.04 24.52 -9.00
N LEU A 178 -10.00 23.20 -9.24
CA LEU A 178 -9.87 22.67 -10.60
C LEU A 178 -11.06 23.01 -11.48
N PHE A 179 -12.28 22.95 -10.93
CA PHE A 179 -13.47 23.25 -11.70
C PHE A 179 -13.48 24.71 -12.15
N ARG A 180 -13.15 25.64 -11.25
CA ARG A 180 -12.95 27.06 -11.57
C ARG A 180 -11.85 27.26 -12.61
N ARG A 181 -10.76 26.51 -12.51
CA ARG A 181 -9.66 26.54 -13.50
C ARG A 181 -10.13 26.07 -14.88
N ILE A 182 -10.89 24.99 -14.95
CA ILE A 182 -11.49 24.48 -16.18
C ILE A 182 -12.43 25.51 -16.79
N GLN A 183 -13.32 26.11 -15.99
CA GLN A 183 -14.27 27.12 -16.46
C GLN A 183 -13.60 28.42 -16.91
N GLY A 184 -12.56 28.85 -16.20
CA GLY A 184 -11.85 30.11 -16.44
C GLY A 184 -10.86 30.06 -17.62
N ASN A 185 -10.42 28.87 -18.04
CA ASN A 185 -9.51 28.70 -19.16
C ASN A 185 -10.27 28.26 -20.43
N PRO A 186 -10.30 29.07 -21.52
CA PRO A 186 -11.04 28.74 -22.74
C PRO A 186 -10.66 27.38 -23.36
N LYS A 187 -9.38 26.98 -23.29
CA LYS A 187 -8.90 25.71 -23.83
C LYS A 187 -9.39 24.53 -22.99
N LEU A 188 -9.27 24.62 -21.66
CA LEU A 188 -9.75 23.58 -20.75
C LEU A 188 -11.27 23.47 -20.81
N ARG A 189 -11.97 24.60 -20.86
CA ARG A 189 -13.42 24.66 -21.00
C ARG A 189 -13.90 23.92 -22.25
N ALA A 190 -13.28 24.16 -23.40
CA ALA A 190 -13.62 23.47 -24.65
C ALA A 190 -13.30 21.97 -24.62
N MET A 191 -12.34 21.56 -23.78
CA MET A 191 -11.93 20.16 -23.65
C MET A 191 -12.80 19.37 -22.68
N PHE A 192 -13.09 19.96 -21.51
CA PHE A 192 -13.75 19.28 -20.40
C PHE A 192 -15.25 19.53 -20.32
N LEU A 193 -15.78 20.61 -20.91
CA LEU A 193 -17.22 20.90 -20.86
C LEU A 193 -17.87 20.68 -22.23
N THR A 194 -18.98 19.96 -22.23
CA THR A 194 -19.84 19.77 -23.39
C THR A 194 -21.20 20.37 -23.11
N THR A 195 -21.73 21.14 -24.04
CA THR A 195 -23.10 21.66 -23.99
C THR A 195 -24.01 20.69 -24.74
N ALA A 196 -25.04 20.16 -24.06
CA ALA A 196 -26.06 19.35 -24.69
C ALA A 196 -27.07 20.21 -25.46
N ALA A 197 -27.91 19.56 -26.27
CA ALA A 197 -28.89 20.24 -27.11
C ALA A 197 -29.94 21.04 -26.33
N ASP A 198 -30.17 20.69 -25.06
CA ASP A 198 -31.05 21.39 -24.12
C ASP A 198 -30.36 22.58 -23.42
N GLY A 199 -29.10 22.86 -23.75
CA GLY A 199 -28.31 23.93 -23.15
C GLY A 199 -27.65 23.55 -21.81
N SER A 200 -27.85 22.32 -21.31
CA SER A 200 -27.14 21.85 -20.11
C SER A 200 -25.65 21.69 -20.38
N VAL A 201 -24.83 22.00 -19.37
CA VAL A 201 -23.37 21.86 -19.44
C VAL A 201 -22.97 20.65 -18.59
N ALA A 202 -22.33 19.68 -19.22
CA ALA A 202 -21.85 18.46 -18.57
C ALA A 202 -20.35 18.27 -18.80
N LEU A 203 -19.70 17.46 -17.96
CA LEU A 203 -18.31 17.06 -18.16
C LEU A 203 -18.20 16.10 -19.34
N CYS A 204 -17.19 16.31 -20.19
CA CYS A 204 -16.89 15.46 -21.32
C CYS A 204 -16.38 14.09 -20.82
N PRO A 205 -17.09 12.98 -21.09
CA PRO A 205 -16.68 11.66 -20.61
C PRO A 205 -15.29 11.23 -21.11
N LYS A 206 -14.94 11.64 -22.33
CA LYS A 206 -13.63 11.35 -22.93
C LYS A 206 -12.51 12.11 -22.21
N ALA A 207 -12.72 13.37 -21.87
CA ALA A 207 -11.74 14.16 -21.13
C ALA A 207 -11.56 13.61 -19.70
N MET A 208 -12.66 13.23 -19.05
CA MET A 208 -12.61 12.61 -17.72
C MET A 208 -11.82 11.29 -17.72
N LYS A 209 -12.01 10.43 -18.74
CA LYS A 209 -11.24 9.19 -18.88
C LYS A 209 -9.74 9.44 -19.07
N ILE A 210 -9.37 10.49 -19.80
CA ILE A 210 -7.96 10.88 -19.99
C ILE A 210 -7.39 11.42 -18.68
N TYR A 211 -8.13 12.29 -17.99
CA TYR A 211 -7.74 12.81 -16.68
C TYR A 211 -7.54 11.68 -15.65
N GLU A 212 -8.45 10.71 -15.59
CA GLU A 212 -8.32 9.53 -14.73
C GLU A 212 -7.08 8.69 -15.10
N ALA A 213 -6.78 8.52 -16.39
CA ALA A 213 -5.57 7.83 -16.82
C ALA A 213 -4.29 8.55 -16.36
N HIS A 214 -4.25 9.89 -16.43
CA HIS A 214 -3.16 10.68 -15.88
C HIS A 214 -3.05 10.54 -14.36
N ALA A 215 -4.18 10.46 -13.65
CA ALA A 215 -4.17 10.22 -12.21
C ALA A 215 -3.55 8.85 -11.91
N GLN A 216 -3.91 7.79 -12.64
CA GLN A 216 -3.28 6.48 -12.49
C GLN A 216 -1.79 6.49 -12.85
N ASP A 217 -1.39 7.22 -13.89
CA ASP A 217 0.01 7.37 -14.27
C ASP A 217 0.83 8.14 -13.24
N PHE A 218 0.21 9.11 -12.55
CA PHE A 218 0.80 9.83 -11.42
C PHE A 218 1.00 8.95 -10.19
N LEU A 219 0.10 8.00 -9.93
CA LEU A 219 0.21 7.09 -8.78
C LEU A 219 1.38 6.10 -8.91
N LYS A 220 1.79 5.76 -10.14
CA LYS A 220 2.91 4.83 -10.39
C LYS A 220 4.25 5.34 -9.82
N PRO A 221 4.76 6.53 -10.18
CA PRO A 221 5.99 7.06 -9.60
C PRO A 221 5.85 7.32 -8.10
N VAL A 222 4.69 7.79 -7.64
CA VAL A 222 4.39 7.94 -6.21
C VAL A 222 4.56 6.64 -5.43
N LEU A 223 4.08 5.52 -5.98
CA LEU A 223 4.23 4.20 -5.37
C LEU A 223 5.70 3.81 -5.22
N VAL A 224 6.51 4.04 -6.26
CA VAL A 224 7.96 3.76 -6.22
C VAL A 224 8.62 4.62 -5.15
N LEU A 225 8.28 5.91 -5.09
CA LEU A 225 8.84 6.84 -4.13
C LEU A 225 8.45 6.48 -2.69
N ALA A 226 7.20 6.06 -2.46
CA ALA A 226 6.73 5.60 -1.15
C ALA A 226 7.31 4.25 -0.73
N HIS A 227 7.82 3.44 -1.67
CA HIS A 227 8.40 2.13 -1.36
C HIS A 227 9.93 2.13 -1.25
N VAL A 228 10.61 2.92 -2.08
CA VAL A 228 12.08 2.91 -2.23
C VAL A 228 12.75 3.96 -1.34
N ALA A 229 12.14 5.14 -1.18
CA ALA A 229 12.74 6.22 -0.40
C ALA A 229 12.70 6.03 1.12
N PRO A 230 11.62 5.48 1.72
CA PRO A 230 11.56 5.35 3.17
C PRO A 230 12.06 3.99 3.66
N GLY A 231 13.15 4.01 4.44
CA GLY A 231 13.56 2.94 5.37
C GLY A 231 13.31 1.49 4.91
N PRO A 232 12.74 0.61 5.76
CA PRO A 232 12.42 -0.75 5.37
C PRO A 232 11.21 -0.81 4.43
N PRO A 233 11.27 -1.65 3.38
CA PRO A 233 10.22 -1.72 2.37
C PRO A 233 8.89 -2.22 2.97
N LEU A 234 7.82 -1.47 2.74
CA LEU A 234 6.46 -1.88 3.03
C LEU A 234 6.04 -3.07 2.14
N ARG A 235 5.26 -4.01 2.68
CA ARG A 235 4.67 -5.07 1.86
C ARG A 235 3.66 -4.45 0.89
N ALA A 236 3.50 -5.08 -0.28
CA ALA A 236 2.53 -4.62 -1.28
C ALA A 236 1.12 -4.43 -0.68
N SER A 237 0.66 -5.34 0.18
CA SER A 237 -0.64 -5.23 0.85
C SER A 237 -0.73 -4.06 1.84
N GLU A 238 0.39 -3.64 2.44
CA GLU A 238 0.41 -2.51 3.38
C GLU A 238 0.39 -1.19 2.61
N LEU A 239 1.17 -1.10 1.54
CA LEU A 239 1.29 0.10 0.72
C LEU A 239 0.04 0.36 -0.13
N LEU A 240 -0.56 -0.68 -0.71
CA LEU A 240 -1.72 -0.55 -1.60
C LEU A 240 -3.06 -0.39 -0.86
N LEU A 241 -3.07 -0.52 0.47
CA LEU A 241 -4.25 -0.34 1.33
C LEU A 241 -4.15 0.89 2.24
N VAL A 242 -3.19 1.78 1.97
CA VAL A 242 -3.09 3.08 2.64
C VAL A 242 -4.41 3.83 2.45
N MET A 243 -4.86 4.53 3.50
CA MET A 243 -6.07 5.34 3.46
C MET A 243 -5.74 6.71 4.03
N TRP A 244 -6.30 7.75 3.44
CA TRP A 244 -6.15 9.14 3.89
C TRP A 244 -7.32 9.62 4.75
N ARG A 245 -8.43 8.89 4.72
CA ARG A 245 -9.68 9.22 5.41
C ARG A 245 -10.14 8.03 6.23
N ASN A 246 -10.64 8.31 7.44
CA ASN A 246 -11.22 7.28 8.29
C ASN A 246 -12.45 6.68 7.60
N THR A 247 -12.56 5.36 7.69
CA THR A 247 -13.74 4.59 7.29
C THR A 247 -14.21 3.77 8.50
N ALA A 248 -14.65 2.52 8.32
CA ALA A 248 -14.76 1.58 9.44
C ALA A 248 -13.41 1.24 10.09
N ARG A 249 -12.30 1.68 9.48
CA ARG A 249 -10.93 1.60 10.02
C ARG A 249 -10.31 2.99 10.04
N GLN A 250 -9.42 3.21 11.00
CA GLN A 250 -8.62 4.43 11.08
C GLN A 250 -7.75 4.58 9.82
N ARG A 251 -7.54 5.83 9.40
CA ARG A 251 -6.66 6.18 8.28
C ARG A 251 -5.20 5.82 8.57
N HIS A 252 -4.42 5.66 7.51
CA HIS A 252 -3.00 5.38 7.56
C HIS A 252 -2.16 6.63 7.30
N MET A 253 -2.66 7.59 6.52
CA MET A 253 -1.96 8.85 6.29
C MET A 253 -2.30 9.85 7.39
N LEU A 254 -1.28 10.50 7.93
CA LEU A 254 -1.38 11.47 9.02
C LEU A 254 -0.48 12.67 8.72
N MET A 255 -0.80 13.84 9.27
CA MET A 255 0.13 14.98 9.28
C MET A 255 0.77 15.12 10.66
N TRP A 256 2.10 15.08 10.73
CA TRP A 256 2.81 15.24 11.99
C TRP A 256 4.15 15.96 11.78
N GLU A 257 4.46 16.93 12.64
CA GLU A 257 5.75 17.65 12.61
C GLU A 257 6.15 18.13 11.21
N LYS A 258 5.19 18.72 10.47
CA LYS A 258 5.37 19.26 9.11
C LYS A 258 5.55 18.22 8.01
N LEU A 259 5.30 16.95 8.30
CA LEU A 259 5.51 15.82 7.41
C LEU A 259 4.20 15.06 7.19
N VAL A 260 4.14 14.37 6.06
CA VAL A 260 3.14 13.31 5.85
C VAL A 260 3.70 12.03 6.45
N MET A 261 2.92 11.32 7.25
CA MET A 261 3.30 10.05 7.86
C MET A 261 2.39 8.94 7.34
N LEU A 262 2.95 7.80 6.93
CA LEU A 262 2.18 6.57 6.68
C LEU A 262 2.32 5.65 7.89
N TYR A 263 1.29 5.62 8.72
CA TYR A 263 1.18 4.69 9.81
C TYR A 263 0.58 3.38 9.31
N VAL A 264 1.39 2.33 9.19
CA VAL A 264 0.95 0.98 8.84
C VAL A 264 1.18 0.01 10.00
N GLN A 265 0.20 -0.84 10.30
CA GLN A 265 0.34 -1.83 11.37
C GLN A 265 0.89 -3.15 10.82
N TYR A 266 2.10 -3.50 11.25
CA TYR A 266 2.75 -4.78 10.96
C TYR A 266 2.44 -5.83 12.05
N TRP A 267 2.02 -7.04 11.65
CA TRP A 267 1.93 -8.19 12.56
C TRP A 267 3.14 -9.11 12.34
N PRO A 268 3.93 -9.49 13.38
CA PRO A 268 3.60 -9.49 14.81
C PRO A 268 4.35 -8.42 15.65
N ALA A 269 4.90 -7.37 15.02
CA ALA A 269 5.64 -6.33 15.73
C ALA A 269 5.12 -4.95 15.34
N ARG A 270 4.57 -4.23 16.32
CA ARG A 270 4.14 -2.84 16.16
C ARG A 270 5.37 -1.97 15.88
N TYR A 271 5.59 -1.61 14.62
CA TYR A 271 6.51 -0.55 14.27
C TYR A 271 5.69 0.65 13.82
N ALA A 272 5.82 1.77 14.54
CA ALA A 272 5.42 3.07 14.03
C ALA A 272 6.56 3.55 13.15
N TYR A 273 6.35 3.60 11.83
CA TYR A 273 7.34 4.18 10.94
C TYR A 273 7.11 5.68 10.87
N THR A 274 8.02 6.46 11.45
CA THR A 274 8.08 7.90 11.19
C THR A 274 8.60 8.09 9.78
N LEU A 275 7.66 8.26 8.87
CA LEU A 275 7.94 8.68 7.52
C LEU A 275 8.29 10.16 7.53
N LEU A 276 9.56 10.45 7.26
CA LEU A 276 10.02 11.78 6.88
C LEU A 276 9.66 12.01 5.41
N LEU A 277 8.40 12.36 5.13
CA LEU A 277 7.93 12.76 3.80
C LEU A 277 7.78 14.29 3.75
N TRP A 278 8.60 14.96 2.93
CA TRP A 278 8.77 16.42 2.90
C TRP A 278 7.96 17.16 1.83
N TYR A 279 6.65 16.97 1.70
CA TYR A 279 6.05 17.17 0.37
C TYR A 279 4.74 18.01 0.25
N LYS A 280 4.61 18.78 -0.86
CA LYS A 280 3.72 19.96 -1.12
C LYS A 280 2.55 19.80 -2.16
N ILE A 281 1.28 19.84 -1.70
CA ILE A 281 0.02 20.42 -2.30
C ILE A 281 -1.08 19.56 -2.97
N LEU A 282 -2.00 18.94 -2.21
CA LEU A 282 -3.28 18.32 -2.63
C LEU A 282 -4.07 19.06 -3.73
N VAL A 283 -4.86 18.30 -4.50
CA VAL A 283 -6.12 18.79 -5.06
C VAL A 283 -7.28 17.87 -4.67
N VAL A 284 -8.31 18.50 -4.12
CA VAL A 284 -9.61 17.91 -3.83
C VAL A 284 -10.55 18.27 -4.97
N GLY A 285 -11.18 17.26 -5.55
CA GLY A 285 -12.32 17.43 -6.45
C GLY A 285 -13.24 16.24 -6.26
N ASP A 286 -14.41 16.48 -5.70
CA ASP A 286 -15.47 15.49 -5.51
C ASP A 286 -16.31 15.42 -6.80
N LEU A 287 -16.34 14.26 -7.45
CA LEU A 287 -17.18 14.00 -8.62
C LEU A 287 -17.73 12.57 -8.50
N ASP A 288 -18.83 12.47 -7.77
CA ASP A 288 -19.81 11.38 -7.74
C ASP A 288 -19.27 9.94 -7.61
N ASP A 289 -19.21 9.48 -6.36
CA ASP A 289 -19.46 8.11 -5.95
C ASP A 289 -18.75 7.01 -6.78
N SER A 290 -17.43 7.14 -6.92
CA SER A 290 -16.54 6.01 -7.25
C SER A 290 -15.06 6.37 -7.02
N ARG A 291 -14.55 5.95 -5.85
CA ARG A 291 -13.14 5.76 -5.49
C ARG A 291 -12.08 6.46 -6.37
N ILE A 292 -11.69 7.69 -6.02
CA ILE A 292 -10.35 8.21 -6.34
C ILE A 292 -9.88 9.10 -5.19
N ALA A 293 -8.80 8.69 -4.51
CA ALA A 293 -8.03 9.60 -3.67
C ALA A 293 -6.68 9.02 -3.31
N TYR A 294 -5.60 9.72 -3.67
CA TYR A 294 -4.31 9.68 -2.97
C TYR A 294 -3.54 10.97 -3.19
N GLU A 295 -2.90 11.43 -2.12
CA GLU A 295 -2.10 12.63 -2.04
C GLU A 295 -0.66 12.24 -1.66
N VAL A 296 0.32 12.45 -2.55
CA VAL A 296 1.74 12.30 -2.22
C VAL A 296 2.50 13.31 -3.06
N TYR A 297 3.34 14.10 -2.42
CA TYR A 297 4.25 14.99 -3.12
C TYR A 297 5.67 14.46 -2.99
N LEU A 298 6.64 15.01 -3.74
CA LEU A 298 8.07 14.96 -3.40
C LEU A 298 8.71 16.37 -3.45
N LYS A 299 9.83 16.62 -2.74
CA LYS A 299 10.80 17.70 -2.98
C LYS A 299 12.14 17.29 -2.36
N ILE A 300 13.09 17.04 -3.25
CA ILE A 300 14.51 16.78 -2.97
C ILE A 300 15.24 18.14 -3.05
N PRO A 301 16.30 18.41 -2.26
CA PRO A 301 17.03 19.68 -2.21
C PRO A 301 17.32 20.34 -3.57
#